data_AF-A0A429FQI3-F1
#
_entry.id   AF-A0A429FQI3-F1
#
_cell.length_a   1.000
_cell.length_b   1.000
_cell.length_c   1.000
_cell.angle_alpha   90.00
_cell.angle_beta   90.00
_cell.angle_gamma   90.00
#
_symmetry.space_group_name_H-M   'P 1'
#
loop_
_entity.id
_entity.type
_entity.pdbx_description
1 polymer ?
#
loop_
_entity_poly.entity_id
_entity_poly.type
_entity_poly.pdbx_seq_one_letter_code
_entity_poly.pdbx_strand_id
1 'polypeptide(L)'
;MPRSSTGPADADTYVAVCDRTHLFPGARCRVQGLPDPRGFAARPAPIDVDVRFSDGVIADARLSADDPAAPVLIVAAYTTAAGTSIDGRGWVVRGTVLAGDEVELILGGAAPV
;
A
#
# COMPACT_ATOMS: atom_id res chain seq x y z
N MET A 1 -38.06 -0.76 5.94
CA MET A 1 -37.23 -1.74 6.68
C MET A 1 -35.77 -1.45 6.33
N PRO A 2 -34.99 -0.75 7.16
CA PRO A 2 -33.56 -0.60 6.89
C PRO A 2 -32.86 -1.92 7.22
N ARG A 3 -32.05 -2.43 6.29
CA ARG A 3 -31.21 -3.60 6.54
C ARG A 3 -30.00 -3.13 7.33
N SER A 4 -29.85 -3.64 8.55
CA SER A 4 -28.61 -3.57 9.31
C SER A 4 -27.55 -4.38 8.58
N SER A 5 -26.59 -3.71 7.95
CA SER A 5 -25.35 -4.35 7.50
C SER A 5 -24.31 -4.21 8.60
N THR A 6 -24.28 -5.18 9.51
CA THR A 6 -23.10 -5.41 10.35
C THR A 6 -22.15 -6.31 9.55
N GLY A 7 -21.47 -5.72 8.56
CA GLY A 7 -20.20 -6.25 8.06
C GLY A 7 -19.05 -5.64 8.88
N PRO A 8 -17.82 -6.19 8.84
CA PRO A 8 -16.67 -5.43 9.33
C PRO A 8 -16.71 -4.08 8.63
N ALA A 9 -16.51 -2.97 9.37
CA ALA A 9 -16.49 -1.64 8.79
C ALA A 9 -15.76 -1.71 7.44
N ASP A 10 -16.38 -1.27 6.34
CA ASP A 10 -15.74 -1.19 5.03
C ASP A 10 -14.34 -0.63 5.28
N ALA A 11 -13.32 -1.47 5.14
CA ALA A 11 -11.96 -1.00 5.28
C ALA A 11 -11.79 -0.05 4.12
N ASP A 12 -11.76 1.25 4.39
CA ASP A 12 -11.57 2.25 3.34
C ASP A 12 -10.32 1.86 2.56
N THR A 13 -10.48 1.59 1.25
CA THR A 13 -9.34 1.35 0.37
C THR A 13 -8.72 2.70 0.01
N TYR A 14 -7.47 2.89 0.40
CA TYR A 14 -6.73 4.11 0.11
C TYR A 14 -5.96 3.98 -1.21
N VAL A 15 -5.45 5.09 -1.74
CA VAL A 15 -4.63 5.06 -2.97
C VAL A 15 -3.15 5.16 -2.59
N ALA A 16 -2.33 4.27 -3.13
CA ALA A 16 -0.87 4.34 -3.02
C ALA A 16 -0.26 4.63 -4.41
N VAL A 17 0.24 5.85 -4.64
CA VAL A 17 0.85 6.23 -5.92
C VAL A 17 2.35 5.94 -5.90
N CYS A 18 2.81 5.05 -6.78
CA CYS A 18 4.23 4.72 -6.93
C CYS A 18 4.81 5.35 -8.21
N ASP A 19 6.07 5.77 -8.18
CA ASP A 19 6.75 6.44 -9.29
C ASP A 19 7.23 5.48 -10.40
N ARG A 20 7.04 4.17 -10.21
CA ARG A 20 7.57 3.11 -11.08
C ARG A 20 6.50 2.10 -11.45
N THR A 21 6.74 1.35 -12.51
CA THR A 21 5.92 0.21 -12.94
C THR A 21 6.30 -1.10 -12.24
N HIS A 22 7.41 -1.09 -11.49
CA HIS A 22 7.92 -2.24 -10.75
C HIS A 22 8.36 -1.77 -9.36
N LEU A 23 8.06 -2.58 -8.34
CA LEU A 23 8.56 -2.38 -7.00
C LEU A 23 9.92 -3.06 -6.81
N PHE A 24 10.76 -2.44 -6.01
CA PHE A 24 12.12 -2.90 -5.70
C PHE A 24 12.58 -2.27 -4.38
N PRO A 25 13.68 -2.76 -3.78
CA PRO A 25 14.21 -2.15 -2.57
C PRO A 25 14.61 -0.69 -2.80
N GLY A 26 13.95 0.22 -2.09
CA GLY A 26 14.10 1.66 -2.22
C GLY A 26 13.04 2.36 -3.06
N ALA A 27 12.14 1.61 -3.71
CA ALA A 27 10.95 2.18 -4.35
C ALA A 27 10.08 2.93 -3.34
N ARG A 28 9.35 3.93 -3.82
CA ARG A 28 8.55 4.82 -2.97
C ARG A 28 7.12 4.87 -3.47
N CYS A 29 6.19 4.79 -2.52
CA CYS A 29 4.76 4.87 -2.80
C CYS A 29 4.10 5.83 -1.82
N ARG A 30 3.28 6.75 -2.30
CA ARG A 30 2.62 7.78 -1.48
C ARG A 30 1.18 7.39 -1.25
N VAL A 31 0.84 7.12 0.01
CA VAL A 31 -0.52 6.81 0.45
C VAL A 31 -1.28 8.12 0.63
N GLN A 32 -2.44 8.20 0.00
CA GLN A 32 -3.29 9.38 -0.08
C GLN A 32 -4.62 9.17 0.63
N GLY A 33 -5.24 10.27 1.10
CA GLY A 33 -6.59 10.25 1.66
C GLY A 33 -6.70 9.64 3.06
N LEU A 34 -5.58 9.39 3.73
CA LEU A 34 -5.59 8.93 5.12
C LEU A 34 -6.26 9.98 6.03
N PRO A 35 -7.15 9.57 6.96
CA PRO A 35 -7.81 10.50 7.87
C PRO A 35 -6.84 11.11 8.89
N ASP A 36 -5.77 10.38 9.25
CA ASP A 36 -4.67 10.86 10.09
C ASP A 36 -3.30 10.45 9.51
N PRO A 37 -2.78 11.19 8.51
CA PRO A 37 -1.50 10.89 7.88
C PRO A 37 -0.33 10.94 8.87
N ARG A 38 -0.38 11.85 9.84
CA ARG A 38 0.68 12.03 10.84
C ARG A 38 0.74 10.85 11.81
N GLY A 39 -0.41 10.43 12.32
CA GLY A 39 -0.51 9.25 13.18
C GLY A 39 -0.08 7.98 12.45
N PHE A 40 -0.52 7.82 11.20
CA PHE A 40 -0.12 6.69 10.37
C PHE A 40 1.39 6.68 10.08
N ALA A 41 2.00 7.82 9.77
CA ALA A 41 3.45 7.92 9.55
C ALA A 41 4.26 7.54 10.80
N ALA A 42 3.76 7.86 12.01
CA ALA A 42 4.41 7.52 13.26
C ALA A 42 4.20 6.05 13.67
N ARG A 43 3.03 5.49 13.36
CA ARG A 43 2.66 4.12 13.67
C ARG A 43 1.68 3.60 12.60
N PRO A 44 2.21 2.92 11.56
CA PRO A 44 1.37 2.38 10.50
C PRO A 44 0.36 1.38 11.06
N ALA A 45 -0.86 1.45 10.55
CA ALA A 45 -1.92 0.50 10.85
C ALA A 45 -2.25 -0.31 9.58
N PRO A 46 -2.84 -1.51 9.71
CA PRO A 46 -3.25 -2.27 8.56
C PRO A 46 -4.29 -1.52 7.72
N ILE A 47 -4.07 -1.43 6.42
CA ILE A 47 -4.98 -0.79 5.45
C ILE A 47 -4.97 -1.56 4.13
N ASP A 48 -6.10 -1.54 3.43
CA ASP A 48 -6.17 -1.94 2.03
C ASP A 48 -5.83 -0.73 1.14
N VAL A 49 -5.06 -0.95 0.07
CA VAL A 49 -4.66 0.10 -0.85
C VAL A 49 -4.72 -0.34 -2.30
N ASP A 50 -5.16 0.57 -3.17
CA ASP A 50 -5.00 0.48 -4.61
C ASP A 50 -3.64 1.07 -4.99
N VAL A 51 -2.71 0.22 -5.41
CA VAL A 51 -1.39 0.65 -5.87
C VAL A 51 -1.52 1.15 -7.31
N ARG A 52 -1.32 2.46 -7.51
CA ARG A 52 -1.27 3.08 -8.82
C ARG A 52 0.18 3.24 -9.26
N PHE A 53 0.55 2.47 -10.28
CA PHE A 53 1.88 2.53 -10.89
C PHE A 53 1.98 3.67 -11.90
N SER A 54 3.21 4.04 -12.27
CA SER A 54 3.47 5.19 -13.14
C SER A 54 3.02 5.02 -14.60
N ASP A 55 2.70 3.79 -15.02
CA ASP A 55 2.06 3.49 -16.31
C ASP A 55 0.53 3.46 -16.25
N GLY A 56 -0.06 3.82 -15.11
CA GLY A 56 -1.51 3.87 -14.90
C GLY A 56 -2.14 2.54 -14.53
N VAL A 57 -1.36 1.46 -14.43
CA VAL A 57 -1.86 0.17 -13.92
C VAL A 57 -2.18 0.28 -12.44
N ILE A 58 -3.29 -0.34 -12.06
CA ILE A 58 -3.73 -0.44 -10.66
C ILE A 58 -3.64 -1.89 -10.22
N ALA A 59 -3.09 -2.13 -9.04
CA ALA A 59 -3.06 -3.44 -8.41
C ALA A 59 -3.55 -3.36 -6.98
N ASP A 60 -4.34 -4.36 -6.58
CA ASP A 60 -4.78 -4.52 -5.20
C ASP A 60 -3.57 -4.79 -4.29
N ALA A 61 -3.56 -4.16 -3.13
CA ALA A 61 -2.56 -4.43 -2.12
C ALA A 61 -3.11 -4.25 -0.70
N ARG A 62 -2.38 -4.82 0.25
CA ARG A 62 -2.63 -4.63 1.68
C ARG A 62 -1.34 -4.27 2.37
N LEU A 63 -1.35 -3.22 3.16
CA LEU A 63 -0.32 -3.01 4.16
C LEU A 63 -0.68 -3.86 5.38
N SER A 64 0.07 -4.93 5.64
CA SER A 64 0.06 -5.61 6.93
C SER A 64 0.93 -4.82 7.91
N ALA A 65 0.43 -4.67 9.14
CA ALA A 65 1.18 -4.15 10.27
C ALA A 65 1.08 -5.13 11.47
N ASP A 66 1.01 -6.44 11.18
CA ASP A 66 0.96 -7.50 12.20
C ASP A 66 2.18 -7.43 13.12
N ASP A 67 3.35 -7.12 12.55
CA ASP A 67 4.50 -6.59 13.29
C ASP A 67 4.60 -5.07 13.06
N PRO A 68 4.28 -4.22 14.06
CA PRO A 68 4.37 -2.77 13.92
C PRO A 68 5.81 -2.27 13.73
N ALA A 69 6.83 -3.09 14.03
CA ALA A 69 8.23 -2.77 13.75
C ALA A 69 8.66 -3.16 12.32
N ALA A 70 7.89 -4.01 11.64
CA ALA A 70 8.19 -4.50 10.30
C ALA A 70 6.92 -4.62 9.43
N PRO A 71 6.23 -3.50 9.14
CA PRO A 71 5.07 -3.54 8.26
C PRO A 71 5.45 -4.04 6.86
N VAL A 72 4.53 -4.74 6.19
CA VAL A 72 4.73 -5.35 4.87
C VAL A 72 3.63 -4.91 3.93
N LEU A 73 4.01 -4.33 2.78
CA LEU A 73 3.09 -4.05 1.68
C LEU A 73 3.00 -5.29 0.78
N ILE A 74 1.88 -5.99 0.82
CA ILE A 74 1.58 -7.18 0.02
C ILE A 74 0.83 -6.73 -1.22
N VAL A 75 1.45 -6.84 -2.39
CA VAL A 75 0.86 -6.43 -3.67
C VAL A 75 0.47 -7.66 -4.47
N ALA A 76 -0.75 -7.68 -4.99
CA ALA A 76 -1.24 -8.74 -5.86
C ALA A 76 -0.46 -8.79 -7.19
N ALA A 77 -0.62 -9.88 -7.94
CA ALA A 77 -0.06 -9.98 -9.28
C ALA A 77 -0.73 -8.94 -10.21
N TYR A 78 0.03 -8.34 -11.10
CA TYR A 78 -0.46 -7.37 -12.08
C TYR A 78 0.27 -7.49 -13.41
N THR A 79 -0.31 -6.89 -14.45
CA THR A 79 0.31 -6.81 -15.77
C THR A 79 0.54 -5.34 -16.10
N THR A 80 1.78 -4.97 -16.39
CA THR A 80 2.12 -3.59 -16.78
C THR A 80 1.38 -3.17 -18.06
N ALA A 81 1.30 -1.87 -18.34
CA ALA A 81 0.66 -1.37 -19.56
C ALA A 81 1.32 -1.92 -20.85
N ALA A 82 2.60 -2.30 -20.77
CA ALA A 82 3.35 -2.93 -21.86
C ALA A 82 3.11 -4.45 -21.98
N GLY A 83 2.24 -5.04 -21.14
CA GLY A 83 1.91 -6.47 -21.19
C GLY A 83 2.88 -7.38 -20.41
N THR A 84 3.72 -6.84 -19.53
CA THR A 84 4.62 -7.67 -18.71
C THR A 84 3.91 -8.14 -17.45
N SER A 85 3.78 -9.46 -17.27
CA SER A 85 3.23 -10.06 -16.06
C SER A 85 4.21 -9.97 -14.90
N ILE A 86 3.73 -9.52 -13.75
CA ILE A 86 4.45 -9.42 -12.49
C ILE A 86 3.72 -10.25 -11.44
N ASP A 87 4.42 -11.19 -10.83
CA ASP A 87 3.86 -12.00 -9.75
C ASP A 87 3.61 -11.16 -8.49
N GLY A 88 2.60 -11.57 -7.71
CA GLY A 88 2.32 -10.97 -6.42
C GLY A 88 3.51 -11.11 -5.47
N ARG A 89 3.77 -10.07 -4.67
CA ARG A 89 4.95 -10.01 -3.80
C ARG A 89 4.74 -9.08 -2.60
N GLY A 90 5.30 -9.48 -1.46
CA GLY A 90 5.42 -8.63 -0.27
C GLY A 90 6.70 -7.80 -0.26
N TRP A 91 6.59 -6.60 0.29
CA TRP A 91 7.71 -5.66 0.45
C TRP A 91 7.76 -5.16 1.88
N VAL A 92 8.89 -5.34 2.55
CA VAL A 92 9.11 -4.71 3.86
C VAL A 92 9.00 -3.20 3.69
N VAL A 93 8.26 -2.52 4.55
CA VAL A 93 8.24 -1.06 4.63
C VAL A 93 9.29 -0.66 5.66
N ARG A 94 10.46 -0.23 5.17
CA ARG A 94 11.60 0.10 6.02
C ARG A 94 11.54 1.52 6.60
N GLY A 95 10.57 2.32 6.16
CA GLY A 95 10.37 3.67 6.65
C GLY A 95 9.09 4.30 6.12
N THR A 96 8.55 5.21 6.91
CA THR A 96 7.38 6.02 6.63
C THR A 96 7.73 7.48 6.86
N VAL A 97 7.35 8.35 5.92
CA VAL A 97 7.63 9.79 5.99
C VAL A 97 6.35 10.56 5.72
N LEU A 98 6.00 11.49 6.61
CA LEU A 98 4.90 12.42 6.37
C LEU A 98 5.31 13.41 5.28
N ALA A 99 4.52 13.50 4.21
CA ALA A 99 4.75 14.37 3.06
C ALA A 99 3.49 15.20 2.80
N GLY A 100 3.34 16.30 3.54
CA GLY A 100 2.11 17.09 3.50
C GLY A 100 0.95 16.35 4.18
N ASP A 101 -0.10 16.07 3.44
CA ASP A 101 -1.26 15.24 3.80
C ASP A 101 -1.15 13.78 3.34
N GLU A 102 -0.02 13.41 2.72
CA GLU A 102 0.27 12.05 2.27
C GLU A 102 1.30 11.38 3.20
N VAL A 103 1.39 10.05 3.12
CA VAL A 103 2.48 9.28 3.74
C VAL A 103 3.28 8.57 2.67
N GLU A 104 4.57 8.88 2.57
CA GLU A 104 5.52 8.16 1.72
C GLU A 104 5.99 6.89 2.43
N LEU A 105 5.72 5.74 1.81
CA LEU A 105 6.28 4.44 2.17
C LEU A 105 7.60 4.25 1.42
N ILE A 106 8.65 3.86 2.15
CA ILE A 106 9.94 3.48 1.57
C ILE A 106 10.04 1.96 1.62
N LEU A 107 10.03 1.33 0.45
CA LEU A 107 10.10 -0.13 0.36
C LEU A 107 11.52 -0.63 0.60
N GLY A 108 11.62 -1.79 1.23
CA GLY A 108 12.83 -2.53 1.55
C GLY A 108 12.93 -3.82 0.72
N GLY A 109 13.54 -4.84 1.31
CA GLY A 109 13.64 -6.16 0.68
C GLY A 109 12.28 -6.81 0.44
N ALA A 110 12.27 -7.82 -0.44
CA ALA A 110 11.12 -8.69 -0.57
C ALA A 110 10.84 -9.37 0.77
N ALA A 111 9.56 -9.39 1.15
CA ALA A 111 9.08 -10.12 2.31
C ALA A 111 8.48 -11.46 1.85
N PRO A 112 8.63 -12.54 2.62
CA PRO A 112 7.81 -13.73 2.44
C PRO A 112 6.34 -13.35 2.67
N VAL A 113 5.47 -13.87 1.81
CA VAL A 113 4.00 -13.69 1.86
C VAL A 113 3.30 -15.02 1.88
#